data_AF-X0TY23-F1
#
_entry.id   AF-X0TY23-F1
#
_cell.length_a   1.000
_cell.length_b   1.000
_cell.length_c   1.000
_cell.angle_alpha   90.00
_cell.angle_beta   90.00
_cell.angle_gamma   90.00
#
_symmetry.space_group_name_H-M   'P 1'
#
loop_
_entity.id
_entity.type
_entity.pdbx_description
1 polymer ?
#
loop_
_entity_poly.entity_id
_entity_poly.type
_entity_poly.pdbx_seq_one_letter_code
_entity_poly.pdbx_strand_id
1 'polypeptide(L)'
;IAYGADIVIHSLTKSITSGGLAIGGALISRKPIATKIKNENPLFKQSFAEYVKFLPYRDNGPAAAPLNALFALNDLRTLRSKMDLVSANSEKVAEYLSHHPKVYQVDYLGLESFSLHNLAKKFMKLVDSDDGKGKEVNRYGHLLSFRIDGPPQNARKVFDNLKIIFRAGDMGRIKSIATIPAISTHLQQGEEARAKADVPPQMIRLCVGAENPDDIIADLDQALGSL
;
A
#
# COMPACT_ATOMS: atom_id res chain seq x y z
N ILE A 1 2.91 18.22 4.32
CA ILE A 1 3.05 18.99 3.08
C ILE A 1 1.73 19.68 2.70
N ALA A 2 0.58 19.03 2.51
CA ALA A 2 -0.71 19.76 2.50
C ALA A 2 -1.30 19.93 3.92
N TYR A 3 -1.01 19.00 4.83
CA TYR A 3 -1.55 18.95 6.20
C TYR A 3 -0.45 19.06 7.29
N GLY A 4 0.58 19.88 7.04
CA GLY A 4 1.60 20.18 8.07
C GLY A 4 2.82 19.26 8.14
N ALA A 5 2.82 18.08 7.50
CA ALA A 5 4.04 17.23 7.48
C ALA A 5 5.25 17.95 6.85
N ASP A 6 6.42 17.83 7.48
CA ASP A 6 7.67 18.46 7.06
C ASP A 6 8.34 17.75 5.89
N ILE A 7 8.43 16.43 6.00
CA ILE A 7 9.13 15.53 5.07
C ILE A 7 8.18 14.38 4.75
N VAL A 8 8.09 14.00 3.48
CA VAL A 8 7.34 12.85 2.99
C VAL A 8 8.30 11.95 2.23
N ILE A 9 8.26 10.65 2.53
CA ILE A 9 9.10 9.64 1.89
C ILE A 9 8.18 8.68 1.15
N HIS A 10 8.54 8.37 -0.10
CA HIS A 10 7.82 7.41 -0.93
C HIS A 10 8.73 6.25 -1.33
N SER A 11 8.19 5.04 -1.28
CA SER A 11 8.70 3.93 -2.08
C SER A 11 8.10 4.04 -3.49
N LEU A 12 8.91 4.48 -4.46
CA LEU A 12 8.50 4.56 -5.87
C LEU A 12 8.24 3.17 -6.45
N THR A 13 8.86 2.15 -5.85
CA THR A 13 8.70 0.74 -6.20
C THR A 13 7.26 0.24 -6.12
N LYS A 14 6.39 0.87 -5.32
CA LYS A 14 5.01 0.39 -5.06
C LYS A 14 4.04 0.95 -6.11
N SER A 15 2.98 1.63 -5.67
CA SER A 15 1.92 2.14 -6.54
C SER A 15 2.40 3.05 -7.67
N ILE A 16 3.50 3.80 -7.46
CA ILE A 16 4.07 4.64 -8.52
C ILE A 16 4.59 3.80 -9.68
N THR A 17 5.24 2.67 -9.40
CA THR A 17 5.72 1.71 -10.39
C THR A 17 4.92 0.42 -10.32
N SER A 18 3.60 0.54 -10.47
CA SER A 18 2.68 -0.60 -10.38
C SER A 18 2.98 -1.71 -11.39
N GLY A 19 3.69 -1.40 -12.49
CA GLY A 19 4.12 -2.38 -13.50
C GLY A 19 5.23 -3.34 -13.04
N GLY A 20 5.90 -3.09 -11.91
CA GLY A 20 6.94 -4.01 -11.41
C GLY A 20 8.35 -3.81 -11.98
N LEU A 21 8.54 -2.84 -12.86
CA LEU A 21 9.76 -2.72 -13.67
C LEU A 21 10.89 -1.89 -13.04
N ALA A 22 10.61 -1.19 -11.94
CA ALA A 22 11.59 -0.31 -11.30
C ALA A 22 11.51 -0.36 -9.79
N ILE A 23 12.68 -0.19 -9.19
CA ILE A 23 12.87 0.02 -7.75
C ILE A 23 13.39 1.44 -7.55
N GLY A 24 12.83 2.17 -6.60
CA GLY A 24 13.25 3.52 -6.30
C GLY A 24 12.61 4.09 -5.04
N GLY A 25 13.19 5.19 -4.56
CA GLY A 25 12.69 5.97 -3.45
C GLY A 25 12.66 7.45 -3.81
N ALA A 26 11.79 8.20 -3.15
CA ALA A 26 11.77 9.66 -3.24
C ALA A 26 11.61 10.26 -1.85
N LEU A 27 12.28 11.39 -1.64
CA LEU A 27 12.13 12.24 -0.46
C LEU A 27 11.68 13.62 -0.93
N ILE A 28 10.58 14.09 -0.33
CA ILE A 28 10.02 15.41 -0.57
C ILE A 28 10.05 16.16 0.75
N SER A 29 10.57 17.38 0.76
CA SER A 29 10.65 18.21 1.95
C SER A 29 10.08 19.59 1.65
N ARG A 30 9.23 20.12 2.53
CA ARG A 30 8.78 21.52 2.41
C ARG A 30 9.96 22.46 2.64
N LYS A 31 9.91 23.65 2.03
CA LYS A 31 10.85 24.73 2.31
C LYS A 31 10.20 25.79 3.23
N PRO A 32 10.96 26.45 4.12
CA PRO A 32 12.35 26.18 4.48
C PRO A 32 12.44 25.16 5.64
N ILE A 33 13.06 24.00 5.41
CA ILE A 33 13.48 23.09 6.50
C ILE A 33 15.00 23.07 6.50
N ALA A 34 15.59 23.50 7.61
CA ALA A 34 17.03 23.47 7.83
C ALA A 34 17.45 22.13 8.46
N THR A 35 18.64 21.64 8.08
CA THR A 35 19.28 20.54 8.80
C THR A 35 19.81 21.01 10.17
N LYS A 36 19.82 20.12 11.18
CA LYS A 36 20.46 20.37 12.49
C LYS A 36 21.99 20.22 12.43
N ILE A 37 22.53 19.69 11.35
CA ILE A 37 23.97 19.56 11.17
C ILE A 37 24.58 20.93 10.91
N LYS A 38 25.55 21.31 11.76
CA LYS A 38 26.37 22.51 11.55
C LYS A 38 27.05 22.39 10.20
N ASN A 39 26.68 23.26 9.28
CA ASN A 39 27.30 23.36 7.97
C ASN A 39 27.29 24.82 7.53
N GLU A 40 28.26 25.20 6.72
CA GLU A 40 28.42 26.57 6.24
C GLU A 40 27.72 26.82 4.90
N ASN A 41 27.23 25.77 4.24
CA ASN A 41 26.61 25.87 2.92
C ASN A 41 25.20 26.50 3.02
N PRO A 42 24.97 27.68 2.41
CA PRO A 42 23.68 28.37 2.47
C PRO A 42 22.48 27.54 1.97
N LEU A 43 22.69 26.64 1.00
CA LEU A 43 21.65 25.78 0.43
C LEU A 43 21.08 24.80 1.48
N PHE A 44 21.94 24.26 2.34
CA PHE A 44 21.54 23.26 3.34
C PHE A 44 20.76 23.88 4.52
N LYS A 45 20.78 25.22 4.64
CA LYS A 45 19.96 25.97 5.61
C LYS A 45 18.54 26.23 5.10
N GLN A 46 18.29 26.09 3.79
CA GLN A 46 16.99 26.42 3.18
C GLN A 46 16.24 25.19 2.66
N SER A 47 16.92 24.06 2.42
CA SER A 47 16.33 22.87 1.82
C SER A 47 16.93 21.59 2.39
N PHE A 48 16.17 20.89 3.24
CA PHE A 48 16.58 19.59 3.79
C PHE A 48 16.80 18.54 2.71
N ALA A 49 16.01 18.56 1.63
CA ALA A 49 16.19 17.65 0.50
C ALA A 49 17.53 17.88 -0.23
N GLU A 50 17.98 19.14 -0.35
CA GLU A 50 19.29 19.45 -0.94
C GLU A 50 20.41 19.01 0.00
N TYR A 51 20.27 19.23 1.31
CA TYR A 51 21.21 18.65 2.28
C TYR A 51 21.34 17.13 2.07
N VAL A 52 20.22 16.39 2.01
CA VAL A 52 20.24 14.93 1.78
C VAL A 52 20.93 14.59 0.45
N LYS A 53 20.62 15.31 -0.63
CA LYS A 53 21.19 15.07 -1.97
C LYS A 53 22.70 15.30 -2.03
N PHE A 54 23.19 16.38 -1.43
CA PHE A 54 24.59 16.81 -1.61
C PHE A 54 25.57 16.25 -0.57
N LEU A 55 25.06 15.71 0.56
CA LEU A 55 25.89 15.08 1.58
C LEU A 55 25.62 13.56 1.67
N PRO A 56 24.65 13.05 2.45
CA PRO A 56 24.54 11.61 2.66
C PRO A 56 24.27 10.84 1.36
N TYR A 57 23.51 11.37 0.41
CA TYR A 57 23.27 10.69 -0.86
C TYR A 57 24.53 10.64 -1.74
N ARG A 58 25.31 11.72 -1.79
CA ARG A 58 26.59 11.73 -2.50
C ARG A 58 27.57 10.73 -1.89
N ASP A 59 27.65 10.71 -0.56
CA ASP A 59 28.69 9.96 0.16
C ASP A 59 28.34 8.46 0.29
N ASN A 60 27.05 8.10 0.38
CA ASN A 60 26.60 6.70 0.45
C ASN A 60 26.23 6.10 -0.92
N GLY A 61 26.06 6.93 -1.95
CA GLY A 61 25.80 6.50 -3.33
C GLY A 61 24.53 5.69 -3.58
N PRO A 62 23.35 5.91 -2.94
CA PRO A 62 22.12 5.20 -3.30
C PRO A 62 21.49 5.78 -4.59
N ALA A 63 22.30 5.91 -5.64
CA ALA A 63 21.93 6.57 -6.89
C ALA A 63 20.88 5.76 -7.67
N ALA A 64 19.75 6.40 -8.00
CA ALA A 64 18.76 5.78 -8.87
C ALA A 64 19.33 5.57 -10.30
N ALA A 65 19.20 4.36 -10.82
CA ALA A 65 19.55 4.07 -12.21
C ALA A 65 18.65 4.90 -13.17
N PRO A 66 19.20 5.52 -14.23
CA PRO A 66 18.40 6.33 -15.17
C PRO A 66 17.22 5.58 -15.78
N LEU A 67 17.39 4.28 -16.06
CA LEU A 67 16.32 3.44 -16.60
C LEU A 67 15.17 3.24 -15.59
N ASN A 68 15.48 3.04 -14.30
CA ASN A 68 14.46 2.95 -13.25
C ASN A 68 13.69 4.28 -13.12
N ALA A 69 14.39 5.41 -13.23
CA ALA A 69 13.75 6.73 -13.21
C ALA A 69 12.81 6.91 -14.42
N LEU A 70 13.22 6.46 -15.61
CA LEU A 70 12.37 6.50 -16.81
C LEU A 70 11.10 5.66 -16.64
N PHE A 71 11.22 4.44 -16.14
CA PHE A 71 10.06 3.57 -15.87
C PHE A 71 9.12 4.17 -14.81
N ALA A 72 9.66 4.70 -13.71
CA ALA A 72 8.85 5.34 -12.68
C ALA A 72 8.11 6.57 -13.24
N LEU A 73 8.78 7.42 -14.03
CA LEU A 73 8.15 8.57 -14.69
C LEU A 73 7.06 8.14 -15.67
N ASN A 74 7.25 7.02 -16.37
CA ASN A 74 6.24 6.50 -17.29
C ASN A 74 4.99 6.04 -16.55
N ASP A 75 5.13 5.22 -15.52
CA ASP A 75 4.01 4.70 -14.75
C ASP A 75 3.30 5.79 -13.92
N LEU A 76 4.02 6.84 -13.52
CA LEU A 76 3.46 7.98 -12.77
C LEU A 76 2.36 8.70 -13.56
N ARG A 77 2.44 8.73 -14.90
CA ARG A 77 1.45 9.40 -15.76
C ARG A 77 0.03 8.84 -15.60
N THR A 78 -0.08 7.56 -15.23
CA THR A 78 -1.36 6.86 -15.03
C THR A 78 -1.63 6.56 -13.56
N LEU A 79 -0.83 7.08 -12.63
CA LEU A 79 -0.97 6.78 -11.20
C LEU A 79 -2.38 7.06 -10.69
N ARG A 80 -2.94 8.21 -11.06
CA ARG A 80 -4.24 8.68 -10.61
C ARG A 80 -5.37 7.71 -11.01
N SER A 81 -5.52 7.41 -12.29
CA SER A 81 -6.56 6.49 -12.79
C SER A 81 -6.37 5.07 -12.26
N LYS A 82 -5.13 4.61 -12.13
CA LYS A 82 -4.82 3.32 -11.48
C LYS A 82 -5.28 3.31 -10.02
N MET A 83 -4.97 4.35 -9.24
CA MET A 83 -5.37 4.43 -7.83
C MET A 83 -6.89 4.51 -7.65
N ASP A 84 -7.60 5.17 -8.56
CA ASP A 84 -9.07 5.16 -8.63
C ASP A 84 -9.57 3.72 -8.77
N LEU A 85 -9.11 3.04 -9.83
CA LEU A 85 -9.50 1.67 -10.17
C LEU A 85 -9.20 0.68 -9.05
N VAL A 86 -7.94 0.61 -8.58
CA VAL A 86 -7.56 -0.39 -7.57
C VAL A 86 -8.25 -0.15 -6.23
N SER A 87 -8.57 1.11 -5.91
CA SER A 87 -9.30 1.42 -4.69
C SER A 87 -10.79 1.12 -4.81
N ALA A 88 -11.42 1.36 -5.97
CA ALA A 88 -12.81 0.95 -6.21
C ALA A 88 -12.95 -0.59 -6.19
N ASN A 89 -11.99 -1.31 -6.76
CA ASN A 89 -11.93 -2.77 -6.68
C ASN A 89 -11.77 -3.24 -5.22
N SER A 90 -10.89 -2.59 -4.47
CA SER A 90 -10.65 -2.95 -3.05
C SER A 90 -11.87 -2.75 -2.18
N GLU A 91 -12.65 -1.69 -2.41
CA GLU A 91 -13.92 -1.46 -1.71
C GLU A 91 -14.86 -2.65 -1.90
N LYS A 92 -15.11 -3.05 -3.16
CA LYS A 92 -15.99 -4.19 -3.49
C LYS A 92 -15.51 -5.50 -2.83
N VAL A 93 -14.21 -5.76 -2.89
CA VAL A 93 -13.61 -6.97 -2.29
C VAL A 93 -13.71 -6.93 -0.77
N ALA A 94 -13.47 -5.77 -0.14
CA ALA A 94 -13.59 -5.60 1.31
C ALA A 94 -15.04 -5.79 1.78
N GLU A 95 -16.01 -5.20 1.08
CA GLU A 95 -17.43 -5.37 1.33
C GLU A 95 -17.84 -6.85 1.22
N TYR A 96 -17.43 -7.54 0.16
CA TYR A 96 -17.67 -8.97 0.01
C TYR A 96 -17.12 -9.79 1.19
N LEU A 97 -15.84 -9.60 1.51
CA LEU A 97 -15.19 -10.33 2.60
C LEU A 97 -15.82 -10.03 3.97
N SER A 98 -16.32 -8.81 4.18
CA SER A 98 -16.93 -8.40 5.46
C SER A 98 -18.25 -9.11 5.78
N HIS A 99 -18.91 -9.67 4.76
CA HIS A 99 -20.14 -10.45 4.90
C HIS A 99 -19.92 -11.96 4.82
N HIS A 100 -18.69 -12.40 4.58
CA HIS A 100 -18.40 -13.82 4.34
C HIS A 100 -18.30 -14.60 5.67
N PRO A 101 -19.04 -15.72 5.86
CA PRO A 101 -19.17 -16.40 7.16
C PRO A 101 -17.90 -17.09 7.69
N LYS A 102 -16.84 -17.16 6.88
CA LYS A 102 -15.52 -17.73 7.25
C LYS A 102 -14.47 -16.65 7.55
N VAL A 103 -14.88 -15.38 7.54
CA VAL A 103 -14.02 -14.21 7.77
C VAL A 103 -14.60 -13.46 8.97
N TYR A 104 -13.88 -13.45 10.10
CA TYR A 104 -14.39 -12.78 11.30
C TYR A 104 -14.11 -11.28 11.33
N GLN A 105 -13.16 -10.80 10.52
CA GLN A 105 -12.80 -9.39 10.49
C GLN A 105 -12.12 -9.02 9.17
N VAL A 106 -12.45 -7.84 8.67
CA VAL A 106 -11.79 -7.17 7.56
C VAL A 106 -11.28 -5.81 8.02
N ASP A 107 -10.01 -5.56 7.78
CA ASP A 107 -9.33 -4.30 8.06
C ASP A 107 -9.15 -3.54 6.74
N TYR A 108 -10.10 -2.65 6.44
CA TYR A 108 -10.04 -1.76 5.29
C TYR A 108 -10.58 -0.39 5.64
N LEU A 109 -9.87 0.66 5.23
CA LEU A 109 -10.20 2.06 5.57
C LEU A 109 -11.54 2.52 4.97
N GLY A 110 -12.02 1.85 3.91
CA GLY A 110 -13.30 2.15 3.28
C GLY A 110 -14.53 1.65 4.04
N LEU A 111 -14.37 0.61 4.86
CA LEU A 111 -15.48 0.04 5.63
C LEU A 111 -15.87 0.93 6.81
N GLU A 112 -17.16 1.20 6.98
CA GLU A 112 -17.67 2.00 8.10
C GLU A 112 -17.37 1.37 9.47
N SER A 113 -17.24 0.04 9.52
CA SER A 113 -16.87 -0.71 10.73
C SER A 113 -15.42 -0.52 11.15
N PHE A 114 -14.55 0.00 10.27
CA PHE A 114 -13.14 0.21 10.59
C PHE A 114 -12.95 1.48 11.43
N SER A 115 -12.20 1.36 12.53
CA SER A 115 -12.05 2.42 13.53
C SER A 115 -11.51 3.75 12.98
N LEU A 116 -10.69 3.69 11.92
CA LEU A 116 -10.12 4.87 11.26
C LEU A 116 -10.89 5.34 10.03
N HIS A 117 -12.07 4.78 9.73
CA HIS A 117 -12.87 5.16 8.56
C HIS A 117 -13.15 6.67 8.49
N ASN A 118 -13.61 7.26 9.59
CA ASN A 118 -13.90 8.70 9.64
C ASN A 118 -12.66 9.57 9.38
N LEU A 119 -11.48 9.13 9.85
CA LEU A 119 -10.22 9.79 9.60
C LEU A 119 -9.81 9.65 8.14
N ALA A 120 -9.93 8.44 7.58
CA ALA A 120 -9.65 8.15 6.18
C ALA A 120 -10.55 8.98 5.26
N LYS A 121 -11.86 9.03 5.53
CA LYS A 121 -12.84 9.81 4.79
C LYS A 121 -12.50 11.30 4.74
N LYS A 122 -11.93 11.84 5.82
CA LYS A 122 -11.48 13.24 5.87
C LYS A 122 -10.29 13.51 4.95
N PHE A 123 -9.31 12.59 4.88
CA PHE A 123 -8.01 12.87 4.28
C PHE A 123 -7.72 12.15 2.95
N MET A 124 -8.39 11.03 2.67
CA MET A 124 -8.14 10.17 1.51
C MET A 124 -9.16 10.45 0.40
N LYS A 125 -8.95 11.58 -0.27
CA LYS A 125 -9.75 12.03 -1.41
C LYS A 125 -8.90 11.99 -2.67
N LEU A 126 -9.46 11.45 -3.74
CA LEU A 126 -8.86 11.51 -5.06
C LEU A 126 -9.24 12.85 -5.72
N VAL A 127 -8.24 13.55 -6.22
CA VAL A 127 -8.42 14.78 -7.00
C VAL A 127 -8.95 14.41 -8.38
N ASP A 128 -10.03 15.08 -8.81
CA ASP A 128 -10.66 15.06 -10.14
C ASP A 128 -11.26 13.72 -10.65
N SER A 129 -11.80 12.80 -9.83
CA SER A 129 -12.19 11.39 -10.19
C SER A 129 -12.57 11.06 -11.65
N ASP A 130 -12.20 9.87 -12.15
CA ASP A 130 -12.48 9.42 -13.53
C ASP A 130 -13.98 9.14 -13.80
N ASP A 131 -14.87 9.44 -12.85
CA ASP A 131 -16.33 9.36 -13.03
C ASP A 131 -16.90 10.47 -13.93
N GLY A 132 -16.04 11.37 -14.43
CA GLY A 132 -16.39 12.44 -15.35
C GLY A 132 -17.19 13.57 -14.72
N LYS A 133 -17.38 13.56 -13.38
CA LYS A 133 -18.20 14.55 -12.66
C LYS A 133 -17.39 15.65 -12.00
N GLY A 134 -16.06 15.50 -11.94
CA GLY A 134 -15.14 16.48 -11.34
C GLY A 134 -15.36 16.71 -9.83
N LYS A 135 -16.08 15.80 -9.14
CA LYS A 135 -16.31 15.88 -7.70
C LYS A 135 -15.22 15.12 -6.96
N GLU A 136 -14.84 15.59 -5.79
CA GLU A 136 -13.95 14.82 -4.92
C GLU A 136 -14.62 13.49 -4.55
N VAL A 137 -13.88 12.39 -4.72
CA VAL A 137 -14.35 11.05 -4.32
C VAL A 137 -13.34 10.44 -3.36
N ASN A 138 -13.83 9.78 -2.32
CA ASN A 138 -12.97 9.04 -1.42
C ASN A 138 -12.42 7.78 -2.08
N ARG A 139 -11.10 7.58 -1.96
CA ARG A 139 -10.39 6.39 -2.42
C ARG A 139 -9.37 5.99 -1.36
N TYR A 140 -9.59 4.81 -0.78
CA TYR A 140 -8.89 4.32 0.40
C TYR A 140 -7.68 3.43 0.06
N GLY A 141 -7.33 3.34 -1.23
CA GLY A 141 -6.16 2.61 -1.71
C GLY A 141 -6.45 1.12 -1.92
N HIS A 142 -5.38 0.36 -2.18
CA HIS A 142 -5.45 -1.03 -2.62
C HIS A 142 -5.19 -2.08 -1.54
N LEU A 143 -4.83 -1.64 -0.33
CA LEU A 143 -4.38 -2.51 0.73
C LEU A 143 -5.50 -2.78 1.72
N LEU A 144 -5.78 -4.06 1.95
CA LEU A 144 -6.65 -4.53 3.01
C LEU A 144 -6.03 -5.76 3.69
N SER A 145 -6.54 -6.11 4.86
CA SER A 145 -6.33 -7.43 5.43
C SER A 145 -7.64 -8.03 5.89
N PHE A 146 -7.71 -9.36 5.91
CA PHE A 146 -8.85 -10.08 6.44
C PHE A 146 -8.36 -11.27 7.25
N ARG A 147 -9.19 -11.69 8.21
CA ARG A 147 -8.81 -12.68 9.21
C ARG A 147 -9.76 -13.85 9.12
N ILE A 148 -9.20 -15.02 8.91
CA ILE A 148 -9.94 -16.27 8.70
C ILE A 148 -10.35 -16.87 10.04
N ASP A 149 -11.59 -17.35 10.12
CA ASP A 149 -12.10 -18.05 11.28
C ASP A 149 -11.36 -19.35 11.59
N GLY A 150 -11.23 -19.65 12.89
CA GLY A 150 -10.63 -20.88 13.39
C GLY A 150 -9.11 -20.87 13.48
N PRO A 151 -8.45 -22.04 13.35
CA PRO A 151 -7.02 -22.16 13.60
C PRO A 151 -6.18 -21.54 12.46
N PRO A 152 -4.91 -21.16 12.72
CA PRO A 152 -4.00 -20.58 11.72
C PRO A 152 -3.86 -21.36 10.40
N GLN A 153 -4.06 -22.67 10.46
CA GLN A 153 -4.03 -23.58 9.33
C GLN A 153 -5.12 -23.25 8.30
N ASN A 154 -6.26 -22.68 8.73
CA ASN A 154 -7.31 -22.24 7.82
C ASN A 154 -6.81 -21.11 6.92
N ALA A 155 -6.13 -20.10 7.47
CA ALA A 155 -5.55 -19.03 6.67
C ALA A 155 -4.52 -19.57 5.66
N ARG A 156 -3.68 -20.53 6.06
CA ARG A 156 -2.75 -21.20 5.14
C ARG A 156 -3.48 -21.97 4.03
N LYS A 157 -4.52 -22.72 4.38
CA LYS A 157 -5.32 -23.50 3.43
C LYS A 157 -6.00 -22.60 2.40
N VAL A 158 -6.64 -21.51 2.83
CA VAL A 158 -7.20 -20.51 1.91
C VAL A 158 -6.11 -19.92 1.03
N PHE A 159 -5.00 -19.48 1.63
CA PHE A 159 -3.88 -18.87 0.91
C PHE A 159 -3.32 -19.80 -0.18
N ASP A 160 -3.13 -21.08 0.11
CA ASP A 160 -2.61 -22.06 -0.84
C ASP A 160 -3.59 -22.44 -1.96
N ASN A 161 -4.89 -22.18 -1.78
CA ASN A 161 -5.92 -22.45 -2.78
C ASN A 161 -6.22 -21.26 -3.72
N LEU A 162 -5.57 -20.10 -3.53
CA LEU A 162 -5.66 -18.97 -4.45
C LEU A 162 -5.12 -19.34 -5.84
N LYS A 163 -5.86 -19.01 -6.90
CA LYS A 163 -5.54 -19.36 -8.30
C LYS A 163 -5.19 -18.14 -9.15
N ILE A 164 -5.79 -16.99 -8.87
CA ILE A 164 -5.56 -15.74 -9.61
C ILE A 164 -4.64 -14.82 -8.79
N ILE A 165 -4.93 -14.68 -7.49
CA ILE A 165 -4.16 -13.80 -6.61
C ILE A 165 -2.76 -14.37 -6.38
N PHE A 166 -1.72 -13.57 -6.69
CA PHE A 166 -0.33 -13.99 -6.53
C PHE A 166 0.07 -14.05 -5.06
N ARG A 167 0.72 -15.14 -4.66
CA ARG A 167 1.28 -15.32 -3.31
C ARG A 167 2.67 -14.69 -3.23
N ALA A 168 2.77 -13.41 -2.85
CA ALA A 168 4.03 -12.67 -2.77
C ALA A 168 4.06 -11.61 -1.67
N GLY A 169 5.24 -11.30 -1.13
CA GLY A 169 5.43 -10.28 -0.09
C GLY A 169 5.34 -8.82 -0.58
N ASP A 170 5.09 -8.62 -1.88
CA ASP A 170 5.06 -7.30 -2.52
C ASP A 170 3.72 -6.57 -2.33
N MET A 171 3.62 -5.31 -2.80
CA MET A 171 2.44 -4.45 -2.64
C MET A 171 2.29 -3.44 -3.79
N GLY A 172 1.07 -2.98 -4.05
CA GLY A 172 0.80 -1.87 -4.98
C GLY A 172 1.12 -2.18 -6.44
N ARG A 173 0.97 -3.44 -6.85
CA ARG A 173 1.10 -3.87 -8.24
C ARG A 173 -0.23 -3.77 -8.97
N ILE A 174 -0.16 -3.83 -10.29
CA ILE A 174 -1.35 -3.95 -11.13
C ILE A 174 -2.04 -5.32 -10.97
N LYS A 175 -1.29 -6.33 -10.51
CA LYS A 175 -1.80 -7.67 -10.21
C LYS A 175 -2.13 -7.79 -8.72
N SER A 176 -3.19 -8.50 -8.41
CA SER A 176 -3.60 -8.82 -7.05
C SER A 176 -2.56 -9.72 -6.38
N ILE A 177 -2.16 -9.35 -5.16
CA ILE A 177 -1.10 -10.04 -4.40
C ILE A 177 -1.53 -10.23 -2.96
N ALA A 178 -1.34 -11.42 -2.41
CA ALA A 178 -1.57 -11.73 -1.02
C ALA A 178 -0.33 -12.28 -0.31
N THR A 179 -0.28 -12.11 1.01
CA THR A 179 0.70 -12.76 1.89
C THR A 179 0.08 -13.00 3.27
N ILE A 180 0.58 -14.00 4.01
CA ILE A 180 0.31 -14.15 5.44
C ILE A 180 1.46 -13.49 6.20
N PRO A 181 1.26 -12.28 6.79
CA PRO A 181 2.38 -11.52 7.36
C PRO A 181 3.08 -12.26 8.48
N ALA A 182 2.32 -12.99 9.32
CA ALA A 182 2.84 -13.72 10.46
C ALA A 182 3.94 -14.73 10.08
N ILE A 183 3.86 -15.37 8.91
CA ILE A 183 4.81 -16.41 8.49
C ILE A 183 5.76 -15.91 7.38
N SER A 184 5.71 -14.62 7.08
CA SER A 184 6.49 -13.98 6.01
C SER A 184 7.05 -12.64 6.52
N THR A 185 6.46 -11.52 6.10
CA THR A 185 6.98 -10.17 6.31
C THR A 185 7.23 -9.79 7.77
N HIS A 186 6.50 -10.38 8.72
CA HIS A 186 6.62 -10.11 10.16
C HIS A 186 7.13 -11.32 10.95
N LEU A 187 7.61 -12.37 10.28
CA LEU A 187 8.09 -13.60 10.93
C LEU A 187 9.19 -13.31 11.96
N GLN A 188 10.15 -12.45 11.59
CA GLN A 188 11.32 -12.14 12.43
C GLN A 188 11.00 -11.29 13.66
N GLN A 189 9.79 -10.72 13.76
CA GLN A 189 9.38 -9.89 14.90
C GLN A 189 9.00 -10.72 16.13
N GLY A 190 8.75 -12.03 15.97
CA GLY A 190 8.28 -12.89 17.06
C GLY A 190 6.80 -12.68 17.42
N GLU A 191 6.29 -13.45 18.37
CA GLU A 191 4.87 -13.42 18.76
C GLU A 191 4.48 -12.12 19.49
N GLU A 192 5.30 -11.67 20.43
CA GLU A 192 5.01 -10.49 21.25
C GLU A 192 4.86 -9.22 20.39
N ALA A 193 5.81 -8.96 19.49
CA ALA A 193 5.75 -7.79 18.63
C ALA A 193 4.62 -7.87 17.59
N ARG A 194 4.32 -9.07 17.08
CA ARG A 194 3.16 -9.28 16.19
C ARG A 194 1.84 -9.03 16.92
N ALA A 195 1.71 -9.45 18.18
CA ALA A 195 0.53 -9.16 18.98
C ALA A 195 0.36 -7.64 19.21
N LYS A 196 1.44 -6.93 19.51
CA LYS A 196 1.44 -5.45 19.63
C LYS A 196 1.06 -4.74 18.33
N ALA A 197 1.44 -5.30 17.19
CA ALA A 197 1.12 -4.78 15.86
C ALA A 197 -0.22 -5.29 15.30
N ASP A 198 -0.99 -6.07 16.08
CA ASP A 198 -2.24 -6.72 15.66
C ASP A 198 -2.09 -7.55 14.36
N VAL A 199 -1.06 -8.41 14.33
CA VAL A 199 -0.77 -9.32 13.22
C VAL A 199 -1.00 -10.77 13.66
N PRO A 200 -2.26 -11.22 13.78
CA PRO A 200 -2.56 -12.59 14.16
C PRO A 200 -2.17 -13.57 13.04
N PRO A 201 -1.90 -14.84 13.38
CA PRO A 201 -1.51 -15.86 12.40
C PRO A 201 -2.62 -16.23 11.40
N GLN A 202 -3.87 -15.85 11.65
CA GLN A 202 -5.01 -15.99 10.74
C GLN A 202 -5.13 -14.86 9.70
N MET A 203 -4.31 -13.82 9.80
CA MET A 203 -4.39 -12.66 8.91
C MET A 203 -3.80 -12.96 7.53
N ILE A 204 -4.59 -12.69 6.49
CA ILE A 204 -4.14 -12.57 5.11
C ILE A 204 -4.16 -11.09 4.74
N ARG A 205 -3.01 -10.57 4.31
CA ARG A 205 -2.89 -9.23 3.73
C ARG A 205 -3.07 -9.33 2.23
N LEU A 206 -3.99 -8.54 1.67
CA LEU A 206 -4.31 -8.50 0.25
C LEU A 206 -4.08 -7.10 -0.31
N CYS A 207 -3.33 -7.03 -1.41
CA CYS A 207 -3.28 -5.88 -2.29
C CYS A 207 -4.14 -6.21 -3.51
N VAL A 208 -5.30 -5.57 -3.67
CA VAL A 208 -6.16 -5.80 -4.84
C VAL A 208 -5.60 -5.04 -6.03
N GLY A 209 -5.46 -5.73 -7.15
CA GLY A 209 -4.98 -5.19 -8.41
C GLY A 209 -6.09 -4.60 -9.27
N ALA A 210 -5.78 -4.46 -10.57
CA ALA A 210 -6.66 -3.90 -11.59
C ALA A 210 -7.38 -4.99 -12.41
N GLU A 211 -7.38 -6.24 -11.94
CA GLU A 211 -8.25 -7.28 -12.50
C GLU A 211 -9.74 -6.90 -12.36
N ASN A 212 -10.62 -7.65 -13.03
CA ASN A 212 -12.05 -7.53 -12.77
C ASN A 212 -12.31 -7.92 -11.30
N PRO A 213 -12.94 -7.07 -10.47
CA PRO A 213 -13.20 -7.38 -9.08
C PRO A 213 -14.03 -8.65 -8.89
N ASP A 214 -14.91 -9.00 -9.84
CA ASP A 214 -15.74 -10.21 -9.76
C ASP A 214 -14.88 -11.49 -9.87
N ASP A 215 -13.81 -11.46 -10.68
CA ASP A 215 -12.86 -12.57 -10.80
C ASP A 215 -12.04 -12.74 -9.52
N ILE A 216 -11.66 -11.62 -8.88
CA ILE A 216 -10.95 -11.62 -7.59
C ILE A 216 -11.85 -12.16 -6.48
N ILE A 217 -13.12 -11.75 -6.45
CA ILE A 217 -14.11 -12.26 -5.52
C ILE A 217 -14.34 -13.76 -5.75
N ALA A 218 -14.45 -14.21 -7.00
CA ALA A 218 -14.60 -15.64 -7.31
C ALA A 218 -13.38 -16.48 -6.89
N ASP A 219 -12.16 -15.96 -7.04
CA ASP A 219 -10.95 -16.64 -6.56
C ASP A 219 -10.92 -16.72 -5.02
N LEU A 220 -11.31 -15.64 -4.34
CA LEU A 220 -11.43 -15.63 -2.88
C LEU A 220 -12.53 -16.58 -2.40
N ASP A 221 -13.70 -16.57 -3.03
CA ASP A 221 -14.84 -17.43 -2.70
C ASP A 221 -14.46 -18.91 -2.82
N GLN A 222 -13.87 -19.31 -3.95
CA GLN A 222 -13.50 -20.72 -4.12
C GLN A 222 -12.37 -21.14 -3.17
N ALA A 223 -11.42 -20.24 -2.86
CA ALA A 223 -10.38 -20.50 -1.87
C ALA A 223 -10.94 -20.62 -0.45
N LEU A 224 -11.88 -19.75 -0.06
CA LEU A 224 -12.62 -19.80 1.20
C LEU A 224 -13.50 -21.04 1.28
N GLY A 225 -14.10 -21.47 0.16
CA GLY A 225 -14.88 -22.68 -0.01
C GLY A 225 -14.10 -23.96 0.30
N SER A 226 -12.76 -23.93 0.25
CA SER A 226 -11.92 -25.06 0.63
C SER A 226 -11.97 -25.41 2.12
N LEU A 227 -12.33 -24.46 2.99
CA LEU A 227 -12.43 -24.66 4.44
C LEU A 227 -13.64 -25.50 4.83
#